data_AF-A0A1G9VDQ3-F1
#
_entry.id   AF-A0A1G9VDQ3-F1
#
_cell.length_a   1.000
_cell.length_b   1.000
_cell.length_c   1.000
_cell.angle_alpha   90.00
_cell.angle_beta   90.00
_cell.angle_gamma   90.00
#
_symmetry.space_group_name_H-M   'P 1'
#
loop_
_entity.id
_entity.type
_entity.pdbx_description
1 polymer ?
#
loop_
_entity_poly.entity_id
_entity_poly.type
_entity_poly.pdbx_seq_one_letter_code
_entity_poly.pdbx_strand_id
1 'polypeptide(L)'
;MSTTKTLLAWASALFFLYAAWSGYIDQELYLSKVEGRVLQKEYTEIAVDRGMNVQTQPRYMLRLSSGESLSVSYPDFHSVEQGDHVLFIKQHGNVNLYAKKSHS
;
A
#
# COMPACT_ATOMS: atom_id res chain seq x y z
N MET A 1 29.07 36.04 -18.78
CA MET A 1 28.67 35.14 -17.67
C MET A 1 29.88 34.31 -17.28
N SER A 2 30.27 34.27 -16.00
CA SER A 2 31.48 33.53 -15.57
C SER A 2 31.28 32.03 -15.72
N THR A 3 32.20 31.33 -16.37
CA THR A 3 32.19 29.86 -16.59
C THR A 3 32.08 29.05 -15.30
N THR A 4 32.58 29.61 -14.19
CA THR A 4 32.45 29.03 -12.84
C THR A 4 31.01 29.04 -12.33
N LYS A 5 30.24 30.10 -12.64
CA LYS A 5 28.83 30.21 -12.23
C LYS A 5 27.94 29.23 -12.98
N THR A 6 28.23 28.98 -14.26
CA THR A 6 27.51 27.99 -15.06
C THR A 6 27.82 26.58 -14.58
N LEU A 7 29.09 26.25 -14.31
CA LEU A 7 29.48 24.93 -13.76
C LEU A 7 28.79 24.64 -12.42
N LEU A 8 28.75 25.63 -11.52
CA LEU A 8 28.08 25.48 -10.22
C LEU A 8 26.57 25.23 -10.40
N ALA A 9 25.92 25.94 -11.33
CA ALA A 9 24.50 25.76 -11.61
C ALA A 9 24.19 24.35 -12.15
N TRP A 10 25.03 23.85 -13.06
CA TRP A 10 24.90 22.48 -13.59
C TRP A 10 25.11 21.42 -12.51
N ALA A 11 26.12 21.58 -11.66
CA ALA A 11 26.39 20.66 -10.55
C ALA A 11 25.23 20.62 -9.55
N SER A 12 24.66 21.77 -9.19
CA SER A 12 23.49 21.85 -8.32
C SER A 12 22.26 21.20 -8.97
N ALA A 13 22.01 21.45 -10.26
CA ALA A 13 20.89 20.85 -10.98
C ALA A 13 20.99 19.32 -11.01
N LEU A 14 22.18 18.78 -11.29
CA LEU A 14 22.46 17.34 -11.24
C LEU A 14 22.25 16.76 -9.84
N PHE A 15 22.69 17.46 -8.79
CA PHE A 15 22.50 17.02 -7.41
C PHE A 15 21.01 16.95 -7.03
N PHE A 16 20.22 17.99 -7.36
CA PHE A 16 18.79 17.98 -7.09
C PHE A 16 18.05 16.92 -7.90
N LEU A 17 18.44 16.70 -9.16
CA LEU A 17 17.86 15.65 -9.99
C LEU A 17 18.13 14.26 -9.39
N TYR A 18 19.37 14.01 -8.95
CA TYR A 18 19.75 12.77 -8.29
C TYR A 18 18.97 12.54 -7.00
N ALA A 19 18.90 13.56 -6.13
CA ALA A 19 18.18 13.45 -4.86
C ALA A 19 16.66 13.22 -5.03
N ALA A 20 16.06 13.88 -6.02
CA ALA A 20 14.65 13.66 -6.36
C ALA A 20 14.41 12.23 -6.86
N TRP A 21 15.32 11.72 -7.69
CA TRP A 21 15.19 10.38 -8.24
C TRP A 21 15.45 9.28 -7.20
N SER A 22 16.46 9.43 -6.34
CA SER A 22 16.73 8.47 -5.26
C SER A 22 15.57 8.42 -4.27
N GLY A 23 15.02 9.58 -3.89
CA GLY A 23 13.86 9.64 -2.99
C GLY A 23 12.61 8.99 -3.59
N TYR A 24 12.39 9.16 -4.90
CA TYR A 24 11.31 8.47 -5.60
C TYR A 24 11.49 6.94 -5.59
N ILE A 25 12.71 6.46 -5.89
CA ILE A 25 13.01 5.02 -5.91
C ILE A 25 12.79 4.38 -4.54
N ASP A 26 13.26 5.04 -3.48
CA ASP A 26 13.11 4.53 -2.11
C ASP A 26 11.64 4.41 -1.70
N GLN A 27 10.78 5.33 -2.15
CA GLN A 27 9.34 5.26 -1.90
C GLN A 27 8.64 4.19 -2.74
N GLU A 28 8.99 4.08 -4.02
CA GLU A 28 8.36 3.13 -4.95
C GLU A 28 8.66 1.66 -4.57
N LEU A 29 9.86 1.42 -4.02
CA LEU A 29 10.34 0.11 -3.57
C LEU A 29 9.97 -0.23 -2.12
N TYR A 30 9.30 0.68 -1.40
CA TYR A 30 8.90 0.42 -0.02
C TYR A 30 7.74 -0.58 0.03
N LEU A 31 8.10 -1.87 0.04
CA LEU A 31 7.19 -2.99 0.17
C LEU A 31 7.10 -3.40 1.63
N SER A 32 5.94 -3.24 2.24
CA SER A 32 5.68 -3.77 3.57
C SER A 32 4.98 -5.12 3.45
N LYS A 33 5.51 -6.15 4.10
CA LYS A 33 4.92 -7.49 4.15
C LYS A 33 4.12 -7.64 5.43
N VAL A 34 2.89 -8.11 5.30
CA VAL A 34 2.02 -8.39 6.43
C VAL A 34 1.59 -9.84 6.37
N GLU A 35 1.90 -10.60 7.41
CA GLU A 35 1.62 -12.03 7.48
C GLU A 35 0.83 -12.37 8.74
N GLY A 36 -0.09 -13.32 8.64
CA GLY A 36 -0.81 -13.85 9.79
C GLY A 36 -1.96 -14.74 9.37
N ARG A 37 -2.60 -15.36 10.36
CA ARG A 37 -3.85 -16.10 10.13
C ARG A 37 -5.03 -15.14 10.15
N VAL A 38 -6.00 -15.36 9.28
CA VAL A 38 -7.25 -14.60 9.31
C VAL A 38 -8.06 -15.00 10.54
N LEU A 39 -8.15 -14.10 11.50
CA LEU A 39 -8.95 -14.29 12.70
C LEU A 39 -10.40 -13.90 12.46
N GLN A 40 -10.65 -12.85 11.70
CA GLN A 40 -11.99 -12.32 11.49
C GLN A 40 -12.10 -11.58 10.17
N LYS A 41 -13.29 -11.63 9.58
CA LYS A 41 -13.67 -10.91 8.36
C LYS A 41 -14.78 -9.92 8.71
N GLU A 42 -14.58 -8.66 8.38
CA GLU A 42 -15.53 -7.58 8.64
C GLU A 42 -15.90 -6.90 7.33
N TYR A 43 -17.21 -6.73 7.10
CA TYR A 43 -17.75 -5.98 5.98
C TYR A 43 -18.48 -4.76 6.54
N THR A 44 -18.12 -3.58 6.03
CA THR A 44 -18.77 -2.33 6.41
C THR A 44 -19.06 -1.49 5.18
N GLU A 45 -20.22 -0.85 5.13
CA GLU A 45 -20.49 0.17 4.14
C GLU A 45 -20.07 1.53 4.70
N ILE A 46 -19.17 2.22 4.01
CA ILE A 46 -18.69 3.54 4.41
C ILE A 46 -19.26 4.59 3.46
N ALA A 47 -19.76 5.69 4.02
CA ALA A 47 -20.11 6.87 3.25
C ALA A 47 -18.81 7.62 2.90
N VAL A 48 -18.50 7.72 1.62
CA VAL A 48 -17.37 8.50 1.13
C VAL A 48 -17.92 9.78 0.51
N ASP A 49 -17.56 10.90 1.12
CA ASP A 49 -17.90 12.22 0.60
C ASP A 49 -17.02 12.52 -0.64
N ARG A 50 -17.67 12.75 -1.78
CA ARG A 50 -17.04 13.19 -3.03
C ARG A 50 -17.55 14.58 -3.40
N GLY A 51 -17.50 15.51 -2.45
CA GLY A 51 -17.81 16.93 -2.63
C GLY A 51 -19.31 17.19 -2.60
N MET A 52 -19.98 17.09 -3.75
CA MET A 52 -21.44 17.31 -3.83
C MET A 52 -22.26 16.03 -3.67
N ASN A 53 -21.61 14.86 -3.69
CA ASN A 53 -22.28 13.57 -3.61
C ASN A 53 -21.68 12.72 -2.49
N VAL A 54 -22.55 12.16 -1.65
CA VAL A 54 -22.17 11.09 -0.72
C VAL A 54 -22.40 9.77 -1.43
N GLN A 55 -21.33 9.00 -1.60
CA GLN A 55 -21.42 7.66 -2.18
C GLN A 55 -21.10 6.61 -1.13
N THR A 56 -22.02 5.67 -0.94
CA THR A 56 -21.76 4.48 -0.12
C THR A 56 -20.81 3.55 -0.87
N GLN A 57 -19.71 3.18 -0.24
CA GLN A 57 -18.74 2.24 -0.78
C GLN A 57 -18.49 1.08 0.19
N PRO A 58 -18.43 -0.16 -0.30
CA PRO A 58 -18.13 -1.30 0.55
C PRO A 58 -16.66 -1.28 0.96
N ARG A 59 -16.40 -1.55 2.24
CA ARG A 59 -15.08 -1.72 2.81
C ARG A 59 -14.95 -3.12 3.39
N TYR A 60 -14.05 -3.89 2.80
CA TYR A 60 -13.73 -5.26 3.20
C TYR A 60 -12.49 -5.26 4.08
N MET A 61 -12.63 -5.68 5.33
CA MET A 61 -11.55 -5.70 6.32
C MET A 61 -11.25 -7.11 6.80
N LEU A 62 -9.97 -7.42 6.93
CA LEU A 62 -9.46 -8.66 7.52
C LEU A 62 -8.69 -8.32 8.79
N ARG A 63 -8.95 -9.07 9.86
CA ARG A 63 -8.21 -9.01 11.11
C ARG A 63 -7.28 -10.21 11.17
N LEU A 64 -5.98 -9.95 11.29
CA LEU A 64 -4.94 -10.98 11.28
C LEU A 64 -4.48 -11.31 12.70
N SER A 65 -3.94 -12.51 12.87
CA SER A 65 -3.34 -12.96 14.14
C SER A 65 -2.12 -12.16 14.56
N SER A 66 -1.50 -11.42 13.63
CA SER A 66 -0.44 -10.45 13.92
C SER A 66 -0.94 -9.22 14.69
N GLY A 67 -2.26 -9.04 14.83
CA GLY A 67 -2.88 -7.85 15.41
C GLY A 67 -3.18 -6.75 14.39
N GLU A 68 -2.72 -6.89 13.16
CA GLU A 68 -3.03 -5.94 12.08
C GLU A 68 -4.44 -6.12 11.54
N SER A 69 -5.05 -5.01 11.15
CA SER A 69 -6.31 -4.98 10.42
C SER A 69 -6.10 -4.34 9.05
N LEU A 70 -6.40 -5.09 7.99
CA LEU A 70 -6.12 -4.72 6.62
C LEU A 70 -7.42 -4.50 5.86
N SER A 71 -7.50 -3.38 5.15
CA SER A 71 -8.53 -3.18 4.13
C SER A 71 -8.05 -3.85 2.84
N VAL A 72 -8.84 -4.77 2.30
CA VAL A 72 -8.48 -5.56 1.12
C VAL A 72 -9.50 -5.37 0.00
N SER A 73 -9.14 -5.82 -1.20
CA SER A 73 -10.06 -5.83 -2.34
C SER A 73 -11.16 -6.88 -2.16
N TYR A 74 -12.30 -6.70 -2.85
CA TYR A 74 -13.39 -7.69 -2.90
C TYR A 74 -12.93 -9.12 -3.27
N PRO A 75 -12.14 -9.34 -4.35
CA PRO A 75 -11.72 -10.69 -4.70
C PRO A 75 -10.80 -11.31 -3.63
N ASP A 76 -9.89 -10.54 -3.05
CA ASP A 76 -9.00 -11.04 -1.99
C ASP A 76 -9.80 -11.43 -0.75
N PHE A 77 -10.76 -10.59 -0.36
CA PHE A 77 -11.66 -10.87 0.76
C PHE A 77 -12.45 -12.16 0.57
N HIS A 78 -12.98 -12.43 -0.62
CA HIS A 78 -13.72 -13.66 -0.89
C HIS A 78 -12.82 -14.89 -1.07
N SER A 79 -11.59 -14.71 -1.51
CA SER A 79 -10.67 -15.81 -1.78
C SER A 79 -10.05 -16.45 -0.53
N VAL A 80 -10.17 -15.79 0.63
CA VAL A 80 -9.55 -16.19 1.89
C VAL A 80 -10.61 -16.57 2.91
N GLU A 81 -10.41 -17.68 3.61
CA GLU A 81 -11.28 -18.14 4.68
C GLU A 81 -10.72 -17.80 6.07
N GLN A 82 -11.60 -17.81 7.08
CA GLN A 82 -11.18 -17.62 8.45
C GLN A 82 -10.35 -18.84 8.90
N GLY A 83 -9.19 -18.60 9.51
CA GLY A 83 -8.22 -19.64 9.85
C GLY A 83 -7.11 -19.83 8.82
N ASP A 84 -7.29 -19.35 7.58
CA ASP A 84 -6.27 -19.41 6.55
C ASP A 84 -5.06 -18.56 6.94
N HIS A 85 -3.87 -19.09 6.64
CA HIS A 85 -2.63 -18.34 6.79
C HIS A 85 -2.35 -17.55 5.51
N VAL A 86 -2.23 -16.23 5.62
CA VAL A 86 -2.11 -15.33 4.49
C VAL A 86 -0.93 -14.39 4.61
N LEU A 87 -0.35 -14.09 3.45
CA LEU A 87 0.73 -13.12 3.29
C LEU A 87 0.25 -12.04 2.30
N PHE A 88 0.18 -10.82 2.79
CA PHE A 88 -0.13 -9.62 2.02
C PHE A 88 1.11 -8.79 1.78
N ILE A 89 1.12 -8.10 0.64
CA ILE A 89 2.11 -7.07 0.32
C ILE A 89 1.38 -5.74 0.23
N LYS A 90 1.87 -4.76 0.97
CA LYS A 90 1.40 -3.38 0.96
C LYS A 90 2.35 -2.53 0.14
N GLN A 91 1.83 -1.90 -0.90
CA GLN A 91 2.55 -1.00 -1.80
C GLN A 91 1.65 0.17 -2.18
N HIS A 92 2.11 1.41 -2.04
CA HIS A 92 1.34 2.63 -2.37
C HIS A 92 -0.07 2.69 -1.77
N GLY A 93 -0.25 2.16 -0.56
CA GLY A 93 -1.56 2.10 0.10
C GLY A 93 -2.49 0.99 -0.42
N ASN A 94 -2.12 0.28 -1.49
CA ASN A 94 -2.80 -0.92 -1.93
C ASN A 94 -2.28 -2.14 -1.17
N VAL A 95 -3.19 -3.06 -0.86
CA VAL A 95 -2.89 -4.33 -0.17
C VAL A 95 -3.28 -5.44 -1.13
N ASN A 96 -2.30 -6.24 -1.55
CA ASN A 96 -2.49 -7.35 -2.48
C ASN A 96 -2.18 -8.68 -1.79
N LEU A 97 -3.01 -9.68 -2.01
CA LEU A 97 -2.76 -11.04 -1.53
C LEU A 97 -1.61 -11.66 -2.34
N TYR A 98 -0.53 -12.06 -1.66
CA TYR A 98 0.63 -12.68 -2.29
C TYR A 98 0.62 -14.20 -2.17
N ALA A 99 0.28 -14.71 -0.99
CA ALA A 99 0.17 -16.15 -0.77
C ALA A 99 -0.94 -16.46 0.24
N LYS A 100 -1.59 -17.61 0.04
CA LYS A 100 -2.51 -18.20 1.00
C LYS A 100 -2.19 -19.67 1.21
N LYS A 101 -2.30 -20.13 2.45
CA LYS A 101 -2.21 -21.53 2.82
C LYS A 101 -3.45 -21.87 3.63
N SER A 102 -4.32 -22.68 3.02
CA SER A 102 -5.57 -23.05 3.66
C SER A 102 -5.35 -23.94 4.86
N HIS A 103 -6.17 -23.73 5.89
CA HIS A 103 -6.22 -24.64 7.01
C HIS A 103 -6.99 -25.90 6.59
N SER A 104 -6.30 -27.05 6.48
CA SER A 104 -6.94 -28.35 6.23
C SER A 104 -7.78 -28.79 7.43
#